data_AF-A0ABD3MY74-F1
#
_entry.id   AF-A0ABD3MY74-F1
#
_cell.length_a   1.000
_cell.length_b   1.000
_cell.length_c   1.000
_cell.angle_alpha   90.00
_cell.angle_beta   90.00
_cell.angle_gamma   90.00
#
_symmetry.space_group_name_H-M   'P 1'
#
loop_
_entity.id
_entity.type
_entity.pdbx_description
1 polymer ?
#
loop_
_entity_poly.entity_id
_entity_poly.type
_entity_poly.pdbx_seq_one_letter_code
_entity_poly.pdbx_strand_id
1 'polypeptide(L)'
;MWCCVMNRLVLRYRTEMMMMMTMSSSYSGGSSGGGDILPDWDTGLHTPHPVVSMEEHDEMSRLIDSRVEALYASGAIVDPKRLVETMTRPNEYPNMLRSVEGRTGARGRYYLQLPVKEGKRDRHELERWLPVGLVFLAHHMQRRDARVLVHCAQGRDRSVAIAIAFVALFCPPSYPPRLRPNFETLNFKSMTDSPGLVEEDDFYLQSGLGQSLVDALLRDGGKDLFLTWMHRQLNVSAIEPFADKNKLRIVLHLVRQDREKAEPTRSTLQKLNRFFMSSPMYRSLE
;
A
#
# COMPACT_ATOMS: atom_id res chain seq x y z
N MET A 1 -1.28 1.03 -17.89
CA MET A 1 -0.79 0.63 -19.23
C MET A 1 0.00 -0.69 -19.23
N TRP A 2 1.24 -0.77 -18.73
CA TRP A 2 2.07 -1.99 -18.84
C TRP A 2 1.45 -3.27 -18.23
N CYS A 3 0.68 -3.14 -17.15
CA CYS A 3 -0.07 -4.29 -16.61
C CYS A 3 -1.05 -4.88 -17.63
N CYS A 4 -1.75 -4.03 -18.39
CA CYS A 4 -2.65 -4.46 -19.46
C CYS A 4 -1.88 -5.10 -20.62
N VAL A 5 -0.71 -4.53 -21.00
CA VAL A 5 0.17 -5.11 -22.02
C VAL A 5 0.62 -6.52 -21.62
N MET A 6 1.10 -6.68 -20.37
CA MET A 6 1.52 -7.99 -19.87
C MET A 6 0.36 -8.99 -19.77
N ASN A 7 -0.83 -8.56 -19.31
CA ASN A 7 -1.99 -9.43 -19.26
C ASN A 7 -2.42 -9.90 -20.67
N ARG A 8 -2.49 -9.00 -21.66
CA ARG A 8 -2.79 -9.36 -23.06
C ARG A 8 -1.73 -10.29 -23.65
N LEU A 9 -0.45 -10.01 -23.38
CA LEU A 9 0.66 -10.86 -23.81
C LEU A 9 0.57 -12.28 -23.22
N VAL A 10 0.26 -12.40 -21.93
CA VAL A 10 0.06 -13.71 -21.27
C VAL A 10 -1.16 -14.44 -21.83
N LEU A 11 -2.26 -13.73 -22.08
CA LEU A 11 -3.44 -14.33 -22.72
C LEU A 11 -3.09 -14.89 -24.11
N ARG A 12 -2.31 -14.14 -24.89
CA ARG A 12 -1.82 -14.61 -26.19
C ARG A 12 -1.00 -15.88 -26.05
N TYR A 13 0.00 -15.91 -25.17
CA TYR A 13 0.80 -17.12 -24.93
C TYR A 13 -0.05 -18.31 -24.46
N ARG A 14 -1.03 -18.10 -23.58
CA ARG A 14 -1.96 -19.16 -23.14
C ARG A 14 -2.75 -19.72 -24.31
N THR A 15 -3.25 -18.85 -25.18
CA THR A 15 -4.03 -19.24 -26.36
C THR A 15 -3.18 -20.07 -27.32
N GLU A 16 -1.96 -19.63 -27.62
CA GLU A 16 -1.04 -20.35 -28.50
C GLU A 16 -0.63 -21.72 -27.91
N MET A 17 -0.32 -21.77 -26.61
CA MET A 17 0.00 -23.03 -25.93
C MET A 17 -1.19 -24.01 -25.91
N MET A 18 -2.41 -23.52 -25.71
CA MET A 18 -3.63 -24.33 -25.74
C MET A 18 -3.91 -24.88 -27.15
N MET A 19 -3.69 -24.06 -28.19
CA MET A 19 -3.79 -24.51 -29.58
C MET A 19 -2.77 -25.61 -29.91
N MET A 20 -1.51 -25.46 -29.45
CA MET A 20 -0.48 -26.50 -29.63
C MET A 20 -0.85 -27.82 -28.94
N MET A 21 -1.41 -27.77 -27.73
CA MET A 21 -1.88 -28.98 -27.02
C MET A 21 -3.06 -29.64 -27.75
N THR A 22 -4.03 -28.85 -28.22
CA THR A 22 -5.24 -29.35 -28.90
C THR A 22 -4.89 -30.02 -30.23
N MET A 23 -3.94 -29.47 -30.99
CA MET A 23 -3.44 -30.08 -32.22
C MET A 23 -2.65 -31.38 -31.99
N SER A 24 -2.12 -31.58 -30.79
CA SER A 24 -1.39 -32.79 -30.42
C SER A 24 -2.30 -33.94 -29.94
N SER A 25 -3.56 -33.63 -29.55
CA SER A 25 -4.50 -34.59 -28.94
C SER A 25 -5.61 -35.08 -29.88
N SER A 26 -5.64 -34.63 -31.15
CA SER A 26 -6.69 -34.95 -32.12
C SER A 26 -6.67 -36.39 -32.70
N TYR A 27 -5.87 -37.30 -32.14
CA TYR A 27 -5.86 -38.73 -32.47
C TYR A 27 -6.74 -39.61 -31.58
N SER A 28 -7.49 -39.06 -30.63
CA SER A 28 -8.42 -39.85 -29.79
C SER A 28 -9.81 -39.20 -29.77
N GLY A 29 -10.74 -39.82 -30.49
CA GLY A 29 -12.13 -39.39 -30.58
C GLY A 29 -12.84 -39.45 -29.23
N GLY A 30 -13.46 -38.34 -28.84
CA GLY A 30 -14.28 -38.23 -27.64
C GLY A 30 -14.85 -36.83 -27.51
N SER A 31 -15.95 -36.57 -28.22
CA SER A 31 -16.69 -35.31 -28.18
C SER A 31 -17.57 -35.27 -26.93
N SER A 32 -17.42 -34.26 -26.08
CA SER A 32 -18.54 -33.58 -25.36
C SER A 32 -18.04 -32.45 -24.45
N GLY A 33 -18.68 -31.29 -24.53
CA GLY A 33 -18.60 -30.23 -23.50
C GLY A 33 -17.78 -28.99 -23.84
N GLY A 34 -18.01 -28.37 -25.00
CA GLY A 34 -17.45 -27.04 -25.32
C GLY A 34 -18.14 -25.94 -24.52
N GLY A 35 -17.57 -25.60 -23.36
CA GLY A 35 -17.90 -24.40 -22.61
C GLY A 35 -16.61 -23.67 -22.27
N ASP A 36 -16.44 -22.46 -22.82
CA ASP A 36 -15.37 -21.48 -22.63
C ASP A 36 -14.44 -21.72 -21.42
N ILE A 37 -13.33 -22.44 -21.64
CA ILE A 37 -12.27 -22.68 -20.63
C ILE A 37 -11.11 -21.71 -20.83
N LEU A 38 -11.39 -20.45 -21.14
CA LEU A 38 -10.43 -19.40 -20.85
C LEU A 38 -10.89 -18.75 -19.54
N PRO A 39 -10.16 -18.95 -18.43
CA PRO A 39 -10.50 -18.30 -17.18
C PRO A 39 -10.56 -16.79 -17.41
N ASP A 40 -11.55 -16.13 -16.81
CA ASP A 40 -11.76 -14.67 -16.80
C ASP A 40 -10.44 -13.92 -16.57
N TRP A 41 -9.75 -13.61 -17.66
CA TRP A 41 -8.40 -13.05 -17.67
C TRP A 41 -8.50 -11.61 -18.12
N ASP A 42 -8.37 -10.71 -17.17
CA ASP A 42 -8.58 -9.29 -17.42
C ASP A 42 -7.51 -8.69 -18.34
N THR A 43 -7.94 -8.27 -19.51
CA THR A 43 -7.14 -7.59 -20.54
C THR A 43 -7.51 -6.11 -20.70
N GLY A 44 -8.31 -5.57 -19.77
CA GLY A 44 -8.73 -4.18 -19.75
C GLY A 44 -7.63 -3.21 -19.34
N LEU A 45 -7.66 -2.01 -19.89
CA LEU A 45 -6.91 -0.88 -19.36
C LEU A 45 -7.69 -0.29 -18.20
N HIS A 46 -7.10 -0.32 -17.00
CA HIS A 46 -7.67 0.36 -15.82
C HIS A 46 -6.81 1.57 -15.47
N THR A 47 -7.45 2.73 -15.36
CA THR A 47 -6.82 3.99 -14.96
C THR A 47 -7.63 4.61 -13.81
N PRO A 48 -6.98 5.18 -12.78
CA PRO A 48 -7.70 5.84 -11.70
C PRO A 48 -8.38 7.12 -12.21
N HIS A 49 -9.71 7.15 -12.17
CA HIS A 49 -10.49 8.38 -12.30
C HIS A 49 -10.33 9.15 -10.97
N PRO A 50 -9.92 10.43 -10.88
CA PRO A 50 -9.80 11.53 -11.86
C PRO A 50 -8.36 11.87 -12.33
N VAL A 51 -7.39 11.01 -12.06
CA VAL A 51 -5.96 11.30 -12.31
C VAL A 51 -5.60 11.26 -13.78
N VAL A 52 -6.33 10.46 -14.56
CA VAL A 52 -6.16 10.31 -16.00
C VAL A 52 -7.44 10.82 -16.65
N SER A 53 -7.32 11.74 -17.62
CA SER A 53 -8.47 12.23 -18.38
C SER A 53 -9.02 11.12 -19.30
N MET A 54 -10.26 11.26 -19.78
CA MET A 54 -10.81 10.30 -20.72
C MET A 54 -10.03 10.28 -22.05
N GLU A 55 -9.54 11.44 -22.49
CA GLU A 55 -8.70 11.55 -23.67
C GLU A 55 -7.36 10.83 -23.49
N GLU A 56 -6.70 10.98 -22.33
CA GLU A 56 -5.47 10.26 -22.01
C GLU A 56 -5.71 8.75 -21.89
N HIS A 57 -6.85 8.34 -21.34
CA HIS A 57 -7.25 6.94 -21.28
C HIS A 57 -7.39 6.34 -22.69
N ASP A 58 -8.06 7.05 -23.59
CA ASP A 58 -8.25 6.62 -24.98
C ASP A 58 -6.93 6.55 -25.75
N GLU A 59 -6.06 7.55 -25.58
CA GLU A 59 -4.73 7.53 -26.19
C GLU A 59 -3.91 6.34 -25.70
N MET A 60 -3.88 6.10 -24.38
CA MET A 60 -3.22 4.94 -23.81
C MET A 60 -3.81 3.63 -24.33
N SER A 61 -5.13 3.54 -24.47
CA SER A 61 -5.84 2.35 -24.95
C SER A 61 -5.42 2.00 -26.38
N ARG A 62 -5.35 3.00 -27.28
CA ARG A 62 -4.88 2.83 -28.67
C ARG A 62 -3.45 2.33 -28.78
N LEU A 63 -2.61 2.64 -27.80
CA LEU A 63 -1.20 2.22 -27.80
C LEU A 63 -0.99 0.80 -27.27
N ILE A 64 -1.97 0.17 -26.59
CA ILE A 64 -1.72 -1.11 -25.90
C ILE A 64 -1.36 -2.22 -26.89
N ASP A 65 -2.12 -2.39 -27.96
CA ASP A 65 -1.92 -3.51 -28.87
C ASP A 65 -0.59 -3.40 -29.61
N SER A 66 -0.21 -2.21 -30.07
CA SER A 66 1.11 -2.01 -30.70
C SER A 66 2.27 -2.30 -29.74
N ARG A 67 2.10 -2.05 -28.43
CA ARG A 67 3.11 -2.38 -27.40
C ARG A 67 3.14 -3.87 -27.10
N VAL A 68 1.99 -4.57 -27.11
CA VAL A 68 1.92 -6.02 -26.99
C VAL A 68 2.68 -6.67 -28.15
N GLU A 69 2.41 -6.25 -29.39
CA GLU A 69 3.09 -6.77 -30.58
C GLU A 69 4.58 -6.51 -30.55
N ALA A 70 5.00 -5.27 -30.23
CA ALA A 70 6.42 -4.94 -30.14
C ALA A 70 7.15 -5.80 -29.09
N LEU A 71 6.53 -6.01 -27.92
CA LEU A 71 7.11 -6.82 -26.86
C LEU A 71 7.16 -8.32 -27.24
N TYR A 72 6.09 -8.83 -27.84
CA TYR A 72 6.02 -10.20 -28.33
C TYR A 72 7.10 -10.47 -29.40
N ALA A 73 7.18 -9.61 -30.43
CA ALA A 73 8.13 -9.75 -31.52
C ALA A 73 9.60 -9.54 -31.11
N SER A 74 9.85 -8.81 -30.01
CA SER A 74 11.21 -8.54 -29.54
C SER A 74 11.95 -9.77 -29.00
N GLY A 75 11.23 -10.84 -28.64
CA GLY A 75 11.83 -11.99 -27.98
C GLY A 75 12.38 -11.70 -26.57
N ALA A 76 12.05 -10.56 -25.98
CA ALA A 76 12.51 -10.19 -24.63
C ALA A 76 12.00 -11.16 -23.54
N ILE A 77 10.90 -11.86 -23.79
CA ILE A 77 10.40 -12.93 -22.92
C ILE A 77 11.05 -14.25 -23.33
N VAL A 78 12.16 -14.58 -22.66
CA VAL A 78 12.98 -15.76 -22.94
C VAL A 78 12.24 -17.08 -22.64
N ASP A 79 11.37 -17.09 -21.63
CA ASP A 79 10.60 -18.27 -21.22
C ASP A 79 9.11 -17.94 -21.07
N PRO A 80 8.34 -17.98 -22.17
CA PRO A 80 6.90 -17.70 -22.16
C PRO A 80 6.12 -18.65 -21.26
N LYS A 81 6.53 -19.93 -21.18
CA LYS A 81 5.86 -20.94 -20.36
C LYS A 81 5.97 -20.59 -18.89
N ARG A 82 7.18 -20.29 -18.41
CA ARG A 82 7.40 -19.86 -17.02
C ARG A 82 6.65 -18.56 -16.71
N LEU A 83 6.57 -17.62 -17.64
CA LEU A 83 5.79 -16.39 -17.46
C LEU A 83 4.31 -16.70 -17.25
N VAL A 84 3.73 -17.54 -18.10
CA VAL A 84 2.32 -17.97 -18.01
C VAL A 84 2.04 -18.71 -16.70
N GLU A 85 2.94 -19.59 -16.27
CA GLU A 85 2.85 -20.34 -15.01
C GLU A 85 3.00 -19.42 -13.79
N THR A 86 3.87 -18.41 -13.86
CA THR A 86 4.10 -17.46 -12.77
C THR A 86 2.91 -16.50 -12.60
N MET A 87 2.32 -16.06 -13.71
CA MET A 87 1.13 -15.22 -13.72
C MET A 87 -0.14 -16.08 -13.53
N THR A 88 -0.32 -16.59 -12.31
CA THR A 88 -1.45 -17.48 -11.95
C THR A 88 -2.80 -16.77 -11.89
N ARG A 89 -2.82 -15.44 -11.76
CA ARG A 89 -4.02 -14.58 -11.79
C ARG A 89 -3.72 -13.32 -12.60
N PRO A 90 -4.72 -12.71 -13.29
CA PRO A 90 -4.53 -11.37 -13.83
C PRO A 90 -4.21 -10.46 -12.64
N ASN A 91 -3.34 -9.46 -12.83
CA ASN A 91 -2.96 -8.50 -11.78
C ASN A 91 -4.20 -8.15 -10.92
N GLU A 92 -4.22 -8.47 -9.62
CA GLU A 92 -5.43 -8.40 -8.77
C GLU A 92 -5.92 -6.95 -8.49
N TYR A 93 -5.38 -5.95 -9.19
CA TYR A 93 -5.81 -4.56 -9.12
C TYR A 93 -7.31 -4.32 -9.42
N PRO A 94 -7.94 -4.97 -10.42
CA PRO A 94 -9.35 -4.78 -10.73
C PRO A 94 -10.29 -5.43 -9.73
N ASN A 95 -9.89 -6.55 -9.09
CA ASN A 95 -10.72 -7.13 -8.03
C ASN A 95 -10.70 -6.29 -6.76
N MET A 96 -9.70 -5.41 -6.56
CA MET A 96 -9.74 -4.39 -5.52
C MET A 96 -10.62 -3.19 -5.90
N LEU A 97 -10.64 -2.75 -7.16
CA LEU A 97 -11.47 -1.61 -7.58
C LEU A 97 -12.95 -2.00 -7.80
N ARG A 98 -13.22 -3.10 -8.51
CA ARG A 98 -14.59 -3.58 -8.81
C ARG A 98 -15.30 -4.25 -7.64
N SER A 99 -14.59 -4.89 -6.69
CA SER A 99 -15.26 -5.41 -5.47
C SER A 99 -15.73 -4.30 -4.53
N VAL A 100 -15.25 -3.06 -4.71
CA VAL A 100 -15.54 -1.92 -3.83
C VAL A 100 -16.71 -1.09 -4.37
N GLU A 101 -16.88 -0.98 -5.69
CA GLU A 101 -18.03 -0.30 -6.30
C GLU A 101 -19.36 -1.05 -6.08
N GLY A 102 -19.33 -2.35 -5.79
CA GLY A 102 -20.54 -3.18 -5.64
C GLY A 102 -20.86 -3.69 -4.23
N ARG A 103 -20.00 -3.51 -3.23
CA ARG A 103 -20.21 -4.09 -1.89
C ARG A 103 -19.62 -3.24 -0.77
N THR A 104 -20.40 -2.27 -0.30
CA THR A 104 -20.25 -1.68 1.05
C THR A 104 -20.65 -2.63 2.19
N GLY A 105 -20.83 -3.94 1.95
CA GLY A 105 -21.50 -4.84 2.90
C GLY A 105 -20.79 -6.12 3.37
N ALA A 106 -19.67 -6.56 2.78
CA ALA A 106 -19.08 -7.85 3.18
C ALA A 106 -17.55 -7.90 3.03
N ARG A 107 -16.83 -7.56 4.11
CA ARG A 107 -15.36 -7.51 4.23
C ARG A 107 -14.66 -6.52 3.28
N GLY A 108 -14.98 -5.23 3.44
CA GLY A 108 -14.32 -4.14 2.72
C GLY A 108 -12.80 -4.18 2.91
N ARG A 109 -12.06 -4.26 1.80
CA ARG A 109 -10.61 -4.06 1.80
C ARG A 109 -10.36 -2.56 1.71
N TYR A 110 -9.54 -2.04 2.61
CA TYR A 110 -9.16 -0.63 2.63
C TYR A 110 -7.81 -0.44 1.97
N TYR A 111 -7.62 0.70 1.29
CA TYR A 111 -6.41 1.02 0.57
C TYR A 111 -5.99 2.47 0.83
N LEU A 112 -4.71 2.66 1.16
CA LEU A 112 -4.10 3.97 1.33
C LEU A 112 -2.80 4.04 0.53
N GLN A 113 -2.73 4.97 -0.41
CA GLN A 113 -1.51 5.30 -1.15
C GLN A 113 -0.88 6.56 -0.58
N LEU A 114 0.38 6.47 -0.15
CA LEU A 114 1.16 7.61 0.29
C LEU A 114 1.98 8.15 -0.90
N PRO A 115 1.85 9.43 -1.31
CA PRO A 115 2.57 10.02 -2.43
C PRO A 115 4.04 10.36 -2.09
N VAL A 116 4.77 9.41 -1.51
CA VAL A 116 6.16 9.56 -1.05
C VAL A 116 7.12 9.07 -2.12
N LYS A 117 7.93 9.97 -2.69
CA LYS A 117 8.97 9.61 -3.68
C LYS A 117 10.14 8.86 -3.02
N GLU A 118 10.86 8.07 -3.80
CA GLU A 118 11.99 7.27 -3.32
C GLU A 118 13.28 8.10 -3.18
N GLY A 119 14.08 7.76 -2.16
CA GLY A 119 15.41 8.33 -1.94
C GLY A 119 15.41 9.82 -1.59
N LYS A 120 16.47 10.52 -1.99
CA LYS A 120 16.72 11.94 -1.68
C LYS A 120 15.78 12.92 -2.39
N ARG A 121 15.01 12.45 -3.38
CA ARG A 121 14.10 13.29 -4.18
C ARG A 121 12.90 13.78 -3.36
N ASP A 122 12.61 13.08 -2.27
CA ASP A 122 11.66 13.52 -1.27
C ASP A 122 12.43 14.08 -0.08
N ARG A 123 12.22 15.36 0.25
CA ARG A 123 12.86 15.99 1.40
C ARG A 123 12.00 15.89 2.68
N HIS A 124 10.68 15.93 2.56
CA HIS A 124 9.73 16.13 3.68
C HIS A 124 8.42 15.35 3.57
N GLU A 125 8.05 14.77 2.41
CA GLU A 125 6.78 14.08 2.20
C GLU A 125 6.64 12.85 3.09
N LEU A 126 7.67 12.01 3.25
CA LEU A 126 7.56 10.88 4.18
C LEU A 126 7.23 11.34 5.61
N GLU A 127 7.80 12.45 6.06
CA GLU A 127 7.54 13.01 7.40
C GLU A 127 6.11 13.54 7.51
N ARG A 128 5.64 14.22 6.46
CA ARG A 128 4.30 14.77 6.35
C ARG A 128 3.22 13.68 6.32
N TRP A 129 3.46 12.61 5.59
CA TRP A 129 2.49 11.52 5.38
C TRP A 129 2.58 10.40 6.42
N LEU A 130 3.64 10.36 7.23
CA LEU A 130 3.80 9.35 8.29
C LEU A 130 2.59 9.28 9.24
N PRO A 131 2.06 10.41 9.76
CA PRO A 131 0.89 10.38 10.65
C PRO A 131 -0.31 9.67 10.01
N VAL A 132 -0.63 10.01 8.76
CA VAL A 132 -1.76 9.40 8.03
C VAL A 132 -1.54 7.89 7.87
N GLY A 133 -0.33 7.47 7.47
CA GLY A 133 0.01 6.06 7.33
C GLY A 133 -0.06 5.29 8.65
N LEU A 134 0.37 5.91 9.76
CA LEU A 134 0.34 5.32 11.09
C LEU A 134 -1.08 5.20 11.63
N VAL A 135 -1.91 6.22 11.44
CA VAL A 135 -3.33 6.21 11.81
C VAL A 135 -4.08 5.14 11.00
N PHE A 136 -3.83 5.03 9.70
CA PHE A 136 -4.40 3.97 8.88
C PHE A 136 -4.04 2.59 9.40
N LEU A 137 -2.75 2.35 9.67
CA LEU A 137 -2.30 1.06 10.22
C LEU A 137 -2.98 0.77 11.54
N ALA A 138 -2.98 1.74 12.46
CA ALA A 138 -3.53 1.53 13.78
C ALA A 138 -5.04 1.30 13.74
N HIS A 139 -5.79 2.15 13.04
CA HIS A 139 -7.23 2.04 12.87
C HIS A 139 -7.66 0.69 12.27
N HIS A 140 -6.92 0.17 11.29
CA HIS A 140 -7.27 -1.10 10.67
C HIS A 140 -6.80 -2.31 11.47
N MET A 141 -5.68 -2.21 12.20
CA MET A 141 -5.20 -3.29 13.05
C MET A 141 -6.04 -3.51 14.31
N GLN A 142 -6.87 -2.54 14.71
CA GLN A 142 -7.86 -2.70 15.80
C GLN A 142 -9.04 -3.61 15.43
N ARG A 143 -9.25 -3.88 14.13
CA ARG A 143 -10.30 -4.80 13.70
C ARG A 143 -9.85 -6.23 13.94
N ARG A 144 -10.71 -7.06 14.57
CA ARG A 144 -10.43 -8.50 14.76
C ARG A 144 -10.08 -9.16 13.42
N ASP A 145 -9.00 -9.94 13.42
CA ASP A 145 -8.44 -10.66 12.27
C ASP A 145 -7.94 -9.80 11.09
N ALA A 146 -7.83 -8.48 11.25
CA ALA A 146 -7.28 -7.63 10.20
C ALA A 146 -5.77 -7.85 10.04
N ARG A 147 -5.34 -7.95 8.77
CA ARG A 147 -3.93 -7.98 8.37
C ARG A 147 -3.69 -6.82 7.45
N VAL A 148 -2.76 -5.95 7.81
CA VAL A 148 -2.39 -4.80 6.98
C VAL A 148 -1.07 -5.08 6.29
N LEU A 149 -1.06 -4.98 4.96
CA LEU A 149 0.15 -5.08 4.15
C LEU A 149 0.73 -3.68 3.92
N VAL A 150 1.98 -3.47 4.33
CA VAL A 150 2.74 -2.26 4.01
C VAL A 150 3.81 -2.61 2.99
N HIS A 151 3.74 -2.01 1.80
CA HIS A 151 4.72 -2.26 0.74
C HIS A 151 5.20 -0.98 0.07
N CYS A 152 6.36 -1.08 -0.58
CA CYS A 152 6.86 -0.09 -1.54
C CYS A 152 7.43 -0.86 -2.74
N ALA A 153 7.99 -0.16 -3.73
CA ALA A 153 8.48 -0.80 -4.95
C ALA A 153 9.44 -1.98 -4.69
N GLN A 154 10.38 -1.82 -3.75
CA GLN A 154 11.38 -2.85 -3.41
C GLN A 154 11.09 -3.56 -2.08
N GLY A 155 10.20 -3.01 -1.25
CA GLY A 155 9.95 -3.50 0.11
C GLY A 155 11.18 -3.44 1.03
N ARG A 156 12.08 -2.49 0.81
CA ARG A 156 13.34 -2.33 1.56
C ARG A 156 13.49 -1.00 2.30
N ASP A 157 12.86 0.07 1.79
CA ASP A 157 13.12 1.44 2.24
C ASP A 157 11.89 2.12 2.86
N ARG A 158 11.03 2.77 2.06
CA ARG A 158 9.85 3.51 2.53
C ARG A 158 8.88 2.68 3.38
N SER A 159 8.53 1.47 2.94
CA SER A 159 7.64 0.59 3.70
C SER A 159 8.26 0.16 5.03
N VAL A 160 9.58 -0.03 5.06
CA VAL A 160 10.33 -0.34 6.28
C VAL A 160 10.31 0.86 7.22
N ALA A 161 10.39 2.09 6.70
CA ALA A 161 10.28 3.29 7.53
C ALA A 161 8.94 3.38 8.27
N ILE A 162 7.84 3.09 7.56
CA ILE A 162 6.49 3.04 8.14
C ILE A 162 6.42 1.93 9.21
N ALA A 163 6.96 0.75 8.93
CA ALA A 163 6.99 -0.35 9.91
C ALA A 163 7.81 0.01 11.16
N ILE A 164 8.98 0.63 10.99
CA ILE A 164 9.81 1.10 12.11
C ILE A 164 9.05 2.11 12.96
N ALA A 165 8.41 3.10 12.31
CA ALA A 165 7.67 4.13 13.03
C ALA A 165 6.49 3.53 13.82
N PHE A 166 5.78 2.58 13.21
CA PHE A 166 4.68 1.87 13.86
C PHE A 166 5.16 1.08 15.08
N VAL A 167 6.21 0.25 14.93
CA VAL A 167 6.76 -0.55 16.03
C VAL A 167 7.32 0.36 17.14
N ALA A 168 7.96 1.47 16.79
CA ALA A 168 8.52 2.41 17.77
C ALA A 168 7.44 3.05 18.66
N LEU A 169 6.24 3.31 18.11
CA LEU A 169 5.11 3.90 18.82
C LEU A 169 4.29 2.85 19.58
N PHE A 170 3.89 1.78 18.89
CA PHE A 170 2.83 0.89 19.34
C PHE A 170 3.32 -0.43 19.92
N CYS A 171 4.62 -0.73 19.86
CA CYS A 171 5.19 -1.95 20.40
C CYS A 171 6.22 -1.66 21.50
N PRO A 172 6.34 -2.54 22.53
CA PRO A 172 7.53 -2.60 23.36
C PRO A 172 8.75 -3.06 22.55
N PRO A 173 9.99 -2.74 22.99
CA PRO A 173 11.21 -3.19 22.33
C PRO A 173 11.52 -4.68 22.67
N SER A 174 10.59 -5.58 22.33
CA SER A 174 10.72 -7.02 22.53
C SER A 174 10.44 -7.78 21.23
N TYR A 175 11.00 -8.98 21.13
CA TYR A 175 10.78 -9.90 20.01
C TYR A 175 9.98 -11.13 20.45
N PRO A 176 8.96 -11.57 19.69
CA PRO A 176 8.39 -10.90 18.52
C PRO A 176 7.68 -9.58 18.89
N PRO A 177 7.60 -8.58 17.99
CA PRO A 177 6.89 -7.35 18.26
C PRO A 177 5.42 -7.61 18.60
N ARG A 178 4.95 -7.07 19.72
CA ARG A 178 3.55 -7.16 20.16
C ARG A 178 2.99 -5.78 20.38
N LEU A 179 1.72 -5.59 20.03
CA LEU A 179 1.02 -4.34 20.32
C LEU A 179 0.97 -4.10 21.83
N ARG A 180 1.09 -2.84 22.24
CA ARG A 180 0.93 -2.41 23.63
C ARG A 180 -0.47 -2.76 24.14
N PRO A 181 -0.63 -2.98 25.45
CA PRO A 181 -1.96 -3.02 26.08
C PRO A 181 -2.75 -1.76 25.73
N ASN A 182 -4.07 -1.90 25.60
CA ASN A 182 -4.99 -0.80 25.25
C ASN A 182 -4.79 -0.19 23.86
N PHE A 183 -4.05 -0.85 22.96
CA PHE A 183 -3.97 -0.40 21.55
C PHE A 183 -5.37 -0.28 20.90
N GLU A 184 -6.29 -1.16 21.28
CA GLU A 184 -7.70 -1.18 20.85
C GLU A 184 -8.50 0.05 21.27
N THR A 185 -8.03 0.82 22.27
CA THR A 185 -8.77 1.97 22.81
C THR A 185 -8.40 3.29 22.15
N LEU A 186 -7.46 3.30 21.20
CA LEU A 186 -7.06 4.53 20.49
C LEU A 186 -8.20 5.01 19.60
N ASN A 187 -8.78 6.17 19.92
CA ASN A 187 -9.85 6.78 19.13
C ASN A 187 -9.34 7.98 18.33
N PHE A 188 -8.94 7.74 17.08
CA PHE A 188 -8.38 8.78 16.21
C PHE A 188 -9.36 9.90 15.84
N LYS A 189 -10.68 9.70 15.94
CA LYS A 189 -11.69 10.76 15.69
C LYS A 189 -11.55 11.93 16.68
N SER A 190 -11.12 11.63 17.91
CA SER A 190 -10.87 12.65 18.95
C SER A 190 -9.79 13.69 18.62
N MET A 191 -9.03 13.48 17.54
CA MET A 191 -8.03 14.44 17.08
C MET A 191 -8.66 15.63 16.34
N THR A 192 -9.85 15.45 15.77
CA THR A 192 -10.54 16.44 14.95
C THR A 192 -11.89 16.87 15.49
N ASP A 193 -12.40 16.21 16.54
CA ASP A 193 -13.67 16.53 17.18
C ASP A 193 -13.73 18.02 17.58
N SER A 194 -14.40 18.81 16.74
CA SER A 194 -14.93 20.12 17.08
C SER A 194 -16.39 19.91 17.50
N PRO A 195 -16.81 20.28 18.72
CA PRO A 195 -18.18 20.07 19.15
C PRO A 195 -19.11 20.96 18.32
N GLY A 196 -19.82 20.41 17.34
CA GLY A 196 -20.93 21.13 16.70
C GLY A 196 -21.26 20.84 15.23
N LEU A 197 -20.54 19.99 14.51
CA LEU A 197 -20.88 19.66 13.11
C LEU A 197 -21.07 18.16 12.94
N VAL A 198 -22.26 17.79 12.46
CA VAL A 198 -22.58 16.45 12.01
C VAL A 198 -21.83 16.27 10.69
N GLU A 199 -20.68 15.60 10.71
CA GLU A 199 -19.95 15.28 9.48
C GLU A 199 -20.70 14.16 8.75
N GLU A 200 -21.08 14.40 7.49
CA GLU A 200 -21.20 13.30 6.53
C GLU A 200 -19.84 12.58 6.53
N ASP A 201 -19.81 11.28 6.80
CA ASP A 201 -18.58 10.46 6.86
C ASP A 201 -17.97 10.34 5.44
N ASP A 202 -17.46 11.45 4.89
CA ASP A 202 -16.64 11.45 3.69
C ASP A 202 -15.32 10.78 4.05
N PHE A 203 -15.09 9.60 3.47
CA PHE A 203 -13.83 8.90 3.65
C PHE A 203 -12.77 9.45 2.69
N TYR A 204 -11.55 9.62 3.19
CA TYR A 204 -10.39 9.92 2.37
C TYR A 204 -10.10 8.74 1.44
N LEU A 205 -10.52 8.87 0.19
CA LEU A 205 -10.40 7.83 -0.84
C LEU A 205 -10.94 6.48 -0.31
N GLN A 206 -10.20 5.39 -0.53
CA GLN A 206 -10.55 4.04 -0.08
C GLN A 206 -9.92 3.69 1.27
N SER A 207 -9.43 4.68 2.02
CA SER A 207 -8.65 4.43 3.23
C SER A 207 -9.51 4.03 4.43
N GLY A 208 -10.81 4.34 4.42
CA GLY A 208 -11.69 4.18 5.57
C GLY A 208 -11.36 5.15 6.72
N LEU A 209 -10.52 6.16 6.49
CA LEU A 209 -10.29 7.28 7.39
C LEU A 209 -11.16 8.46 6.98
N GLY A 210 -11.67 9.23 7.94
CA GLY A 210 -12.44 10.45 7.63
C GLY A 210 -11.57 11.50 6.92
N GLN A 211 -12.15 12.21 5.97
CA GLN A 211 -11.51 13.27 5.19
C GLN A 211 -10.96 14.38 6.10
N SER A 212 -11.77 14.83 7.07
CA SER A 212 -11.42 15.84 8.07
C SER A 212 -10.16 15.46 8.87
N LEU A 213 -10.06 14.19 9.28
CA LEU A 213 -8.90 13.64 9.97
C LEU A 213 -7.64 13.66 9.10
N VAL A 214 -7.75 13.23 7.84
CA VAL A 214 -6.59 13.23 6.93
C VAL A 214 -6.14 14.67 6.63
N ASP A 215 -7.06 15.60 6.40
CA ASP A 215 -6.75 17.01 6.19
C ASP A 215 -6.13 17.66 7.44
N ALA A 216 -6.55 17.23 8.64
CA ALA A 216 -5.93 17.64 9.90
C ALA A 216 -4.49 17.14 10.06
N LEU A 217 -4.18 15.95 9.56
CA LEU A 217 -2.84 15.38 9.64
C LEU A 217 -1.90 15.93 8.56
N LEU A 218 -2.43 16.35 7.40
CA LEU A 218 -1.64 16.83 6.27
C LEU A 218 -1.41 18.34 6.22
N ARG A 219 -2.11 19.12 7.05
CA ARG A 219 -1.86 20.57 7.21
C ARG A 219 -0.50 20.85 7.85
N ASP A 220 -0.07 22.09 7.79
CA ASP A 220 1.14 22.54 8.49
C ASP A 220 0.99 22.32 10.01
N GLY A 221 1.97 21.66 10.62
CA GLY A 221 1.90 21.24 12.03
C GLY A 221 1.08 19.97 12.30
N GLY A 222 0.51 19.31 11.29
CA GLY A 222 -0.25 18.06 11.46
C GLY A 222 0.56 16.91 12.08
N LYS A 223 1.88 16.87 11.81
CA LYS A 223 2.82 16.00 12.52
C LYS A 223 2.82 16.25 14.03
N ASP A 224 2.90 17.51 14.44
CA ASP A 224 2.97 17.91 15.84
C ASP A 224 1.62 17.65 16.53
N LEU A 225 0.50 17.93 15.85
CA LEU A 225 -0.84 17.54 16.27
C LEU A 225 -0.90 16.04 16.59
N PHE A 226 -0.45 15.20 15.67
CA PHE A 226 -0.41 13.75 15.85
C PHE A 226 0.44 13.33 17.05
N LEU A 227 1.68 13.85 17.16
CA LEU A 227 2.59 13.48 18.25
C LEU A 227 2.07 13.95 19.62
N THR A 228 1.51 15.17 19.71
CA THR A 228 0.90 15.68 20.94
C THR A 228 -0.31 14.83 21.33
N TRP A 229 -1.16 14.48 20.37
CA TRP A 229 -2.28 13.58 20.62
C TRP A 229 -1.79 12.21 21.10
N MET A 230 -0.77 11.63 20.47
CA MET A 230 -0.17 10.37 20.90
C MET A 230 0.36 10.41 22.33
N HIS A 231 1.00 11.52 22.75
CA HIS A 231 1.50 11.69 24.12
C HIS A 231 0.35 11.67 25.14
N ARG A 232 -0.76 12.34 24.82
CA ARG A 232 -1.97 12.33 25.65
C ARG A 232 -2.59 10.94 25.74
N GLN A 233 -2.72 10.24 24.61
CA GLN A 233 -3.35 8.91 24.57
C GLN A 233 -2.53 7.83 25.28
N LEU A 234 -1.21 7.86 25.12
CA LEU A 234 -0.32 6.88 25.75
C LEU A 234 0.07 7.26 27.18
N ASN A 235 -0.40 8.40 27.69
CA ASN A 235 -0.03 8.96 29.00
C ASN A 235 1.50 9.01 29.19
N VAL A 236 2.22 9.42 28.14
CA VAL A 236 3.69 9.56 28.14
C VAL A 236 4.04 11.04 28.22
N SER A 237 5.00 11.40 29.07
CA SER A 237 5.50 12.78 29.19
C SER A 237 5.80 13.39 27.82
N ALA A 238 5.21 14.55 27.50
CA ALA A 238 5.39 15.26 26.24
C ALA A 238 6.80 15.89 26.09
N ILE A 239 7.68 15.62 27.05
CA ILE A 239 9.04 16.15 27.13
C ILE A 239 10.02 15.27 26.34
N GLU A 240 9.80 13.95 26.33
CA GLU A 240 10.72 13.01 25.69
C GLU A 240 10.18 12.51 24.35
N PRO A 241 11.00 12.45 23.29
CA PRO A 241 10.57 11.91 22.03
C PRO A 241 10.22 10.43 22.14
N PHE A 242 9.17 10.00 21.45
CA PHE A 242 8.78 8.58 21.42
C PHE A 242 9.90 7.65 20.95
N ALA A 243 10.85 8.14 20.17
CA ALA A 243 12.03 7.40 19.78
C ALA A 243 13.25 8.29 19.64
N ASP A 244 14.38 7.82 20.17
CA ASP A 244 15.70 8.35 19.92
C ASP A 244 16.43 7.50 18.85
N LYS A 245 17.67 7.87 18.52
CA LYS A 245 18.47 7.16 17.50
C LYS A 245 18.71 5.70 17.88
N ASN A 246 18.88 5.42 19.18
CA ASN A 246 19.14 4.07 19.68
C ASN A 246 17.89 3.20 19.57
N LYS A 247 16.73 3.72 19.97
CA LYS A 247 15.44 3.02 19.85
C LYS A 247 15.11 2.71 18.40
N LEU A 248 15.30 3.66 17.48
CA LEU A 248 15.10 3.40 16.04
C LEU A 248 16.03 2.30 15.51
N ARG A 249 17.28 2.23 15.99
CA ARG A 249 18.21 1.16 15.64
C ARG A 249 17.76 -0.21 16.18
N ILE A 250 17.30 -0.26 17.42
CA ILE A 250 16.74 -1.49 18.02
C ILE A 250 15.51 -1.94 17.24
N VAL A 251 14.59 -1.02 16.94
CA VAL A 251 13.37 -1.33 16.18
C VAL A 251 13.69 -1.81 14.77
N LEU A 252 14.64 -1.18 14.07
CA LEU A 252 15.11 -1.69 12.77
C LEU A 252 15.65 -3.12 12.89
N HIS A 253 16.38 -3.43 13.96
CA HIS A 253 16.85 -4.79 14.19
C HIS A 253 15.69 -5.78 14.39
N LEU A 254 14.65 -5.40 15.15
CA LEU A 254 13.45 -6.22 15.31
C LEU A 254 12.73 -6.47 13.98
N VAL A 255 12.55 -5.42 13.16
CA VAL A 255 11.93 -5.55 11.83
C VAL A 255 12.75 -6.46 10.91
N ARG A 256 14.09 -6.45 11.02
CA ARG A 256 14.98 -7.31 10.23
C ARG A 256 14.88 -8.79 10.56
N GLN A 257 14.47 -9.14 11.79
CA GLN A 257 14.28 -10.54 12.18
C GLN A 257 13.19 -11.21 11.33
N ASP A 258 12.10 -10.50 11.04
CA ASP A 258 11.02 -10.99 10.16
C ASP A 258 11.26 -10.64 8.67
N ARG A 259 12.07 -9.62 8.40
CA ARG A 259 12.34 -9.12 7.05
C ARG A 259 13.83 -8.84 6.84
N GLU A 260 14.58 -9.87 6.49
CA GLU A 260 16.04 -9.78 6.25
C GLU A 260 16.43 -8.67 5.24
N LYS A 261 15.61 -8.47 4.20
CA LYS A 261 15.83 -7.44 3.16
C LYS A 261 15.50 -6.01 3.61
N ALA A 262 15.13 -5.78 4.87
CA ALA A 262 14.81 -4.45 5.39
C ALA A 262 16.07 -3.60 5.50
N GLU A 263 16.19 -2.61 4.62
CA GLU A 263 17.41 -1.82 4.44
C GLU A 263 17.07 -0.37 4.12
N PRO A 264 16.54 0.39 5.11
CA PRO A 264 16.18 1.78 4.88
C PRO A 264 17.45 2.61 4.62
N THR A 265 17.37 3.50 3.65
CA THR A 265 18.49 4.38 3.30
C THR A 265 18.80 5.35 4.44
N ARG A 266 20.03 5.87 4.47
CA ARG A 266 20.42 6.94 5.43
C ARG A 266 19.46 8.13 5.37
N SER A 267 18.96 8.49 4.19
CA SER A 267 18.01 9.58 4.01
C SER A 267 16.66 9.26 4.68
N THR A 268 16.17 8.04 4.52
CA THR A 268 14.94 7.57 5.17
C THR A 268 15.05 7.56 6.69
N LEU A 269 16.17 7.07 7.25
CA LEU A 269 16.42 7.13 8.69
C LEU A 269 16.54 8.58 9.21
N GLN A 270 17.12 9.50 8.43
CA GLN A 270 17.13 10.93 8.77
C GLN A 270 15.71 11.51 8.85
N LYS A 271 14.81 11.10 7.94
CA LYS A 271 13.41 11.52 7.96
C LYS A 271 12.69 11.01 9.21
N LEU A 272 12.90 9.74 9.58
CA LEU A 272 12.38 9.20 10.86
C LEU A 272 12.94 9.95 12.08
N ASN A 273 14.22 10.28 12.08
CA ASN A 273 14.79 11.09 13.15
C ASN A 273 14.11 12.46 13.25
N ARG A 274 13.87 13.13 12.12
CA ARG A 274 13.15 14.43 12.11
C ARG A 274 11.69 14.29 12.52
N PHE A 275 11.04 13.19 12.14
CA PHE A 275 9.68 12.90 12.56
C PHE A 275 9.60 12.82 14.09
N PHE A 276 10.43 11.98 14.71
CA PHE A 276 10.35 11.72 16.16
C PHE A 276 11.02 12.77 17.04
N MET A 277 12.06 13.46 16.58
CA MET A 277 12.94 14.27 17.45
C MET A 277 12.93 15.76 17.11
N SER A 278 12.34 16.17 15.98
CA SER A 278 12.35 17.58 15.55
C SER A 278 11.01 18.29 15.73
N SER A 279 10.11 17.77 16.57
CA SER A 279 8.92 18.52 16.97
C SER A 279 9.31 19.70 17.87
N PRO A 280 8.70 20.88 17.72
CA PRO A 280 8.87 21.99 18.64
C PRO A 280 8.55 21.62 20.09
N MET A 281 7.66 20.65 20.33
CA MET A 281 7.26 20.24 21.69
C MET A 281 8.43 19.70 22.53
N TYR A 282 9.49 19.20 21.90
CA TYR A 282 10.67 18.67 22.59
C TYR A 282 11.76 19.72 22.83
N ARG A 283 11.59 20.95 22.33
CA ARG A 283 12.59 22.03 22.45
C ARG A 283 12.33 22.96 23.63
N SER A 284 11.21 22.83 24.33
CA SER A 284 10.79 23.74 25.40
C SER A 284 11.55 23.57 26.72
N LEU A 285 12.78 23.06 26.69
CA LEU A 285 13.64 22.85 27.86
C LEU A 285 15.10 23.31 27.66
N GLU A 286 15.41 23.98 26.55
CA GLU A 286 16.69 24.70 26.40
C GLU A 286 16.56 26.15 26.88
#